data_AF-A0A3G9JF99-F1
#
_entry.id   AF-A0A3G9JF99-F1
#
_cell.length_a   1.000
_cell.length_b   1.000
_cell.length_c   1.000
_cell.angle_alpha   90.00
_cell.angle_beta   90.00
_cell.angle_gamma   90.00
#
_symmetry.space_group_name_H-M   'P 1'
#
loop_
_entity.id
_entity.type
_entity.pdbx_description
1 polymer ?
#
loop_
_entity_poly.entity_id
_entity_poly.type
_entity_poly.pdbx_seq_one_letter_code
_entity_poly.pdbx_strand_id
1 'polypeptide(L)'
;MTQAQYQAVMGTNPSHFSNNPQNPVEKVSWDDAQAFCQKLSQITGKTYRLPTEAEWEYACRAGTTTRFYFGDDANQLGDYAWYYGHSQQTTHPVGQKSPNAWGLYDMSGNLWEWCEDNWHDNYIGAPKDGSAWLTNDNDYQIVRGGSWYDYPSFCRSAFRGYYFRRDFINDVGFRVVCVPNVTSTQLPIATVTSTPLPKVAPPAPSSPPPPPAKLTLFSENLPKGITLEMVSLPAGQFLMGSSDSDPDAYQNEKPPHQVQVNSFAIGKYPVTQAQYQAVMGTNPSRFKNWFKNNPQNPVENVSWNDAQAFCQKLSQITGKTYRLPTEAEWEYACRAGTTTRYYFGDDANQLGDYAWYYGNSQDTTHPVGQKKPNAWGLYDMSGNVWEWCEDNWHDNYIGAPKDGSAWLTNDNDCQIMRGGSWSFNPSYCRSAYRDEFYRDGYDDIGFRVVCGVGRTL
;
A
#
# COMPACT_ATOMS: atom_id res chain seq x y z
N MET A 1 24.94 10.34 -0.94
CA MET A 1 26.37 10.16 -0.52
C MET A 1 27.01 9.15 -1.46
N THR A 2 28.22 9.37 -1.98
CA THR A 2 28.87 8.36 -2.86
C THR A 2 29.62 7.30 -2.07
N GLN A 3 29.89 6.16 -2.71
CA GLN A 3 30.70 5.08 -2.14
C GLN A 3 32.10 5.56 -1.73
N ALA A 4 32.76 6.39 -2.56
CA ALA A 4 34.05 6.98 -2.22
C ALA A 4 34.01 7.85 -0.96
N GLN A 5 32.97 8.68 -0.83
CA GLN A 5 32.80 9.56 0.32
C GLN A 5 32.53 8.75 1.59
N TYR A 6 31.67 7.73 1.50
CA TYR A 6 31.40 6.81 2.61
C TYR A 6 32.68 6.11 3.07
N GLN A 7 33.44 5.55 2.13
CA GLN A 7 34.69 4.86 2.43
C GLN A 7 35.75 5.79 3.03
N ALA A 8 35.84 7.04 2.58
CA ALA A 8 36.78 8.02 3.14
C ALA A 8 36.49 8.33 4.62
N VAL A 9 35.23 8.35 5.03
CA VAL A 9 34.84 8.61 6.42
C VAL A 9 34.88 7.33 7.25
N MET A 10 34.29 6.24 6.77
CA MET A 10 34.06 5.03 7.56
C MET A 10 35.18 4.00 7.45
N GLY A 11 35.99 4.05 6.38
CA GLY A 11 37.07 3.10 6.10
C GLY A 11 36.63 1.82 5.38
N THR A 12 35.32 1.67 5.10
CA THR A 12 34.72 0.50 4.44
C THR A 12 33.71 0.95 3.38
N ASN A 13 33.39 0.07 2.42
CA ASN A 13 32.30 0.26 1.47
C ASN A 13 31.34 -0.93 1.57
N PRO A 14 30.10 -0.74 2.05
CA PRO A 14 29.15 -1.84 2.24
C PRO A 14 28.36 -2.20 0.96
N SER A 15 28.49 -1.40 -0.10
CA SER A 15 27.65 -1.48 -1.29
C SER A 15 27.76 -2.83 -2.00
N HIS A 16 26.62 -3.37 -2.40
CA HIS A 16 26.50 -4.47 -3.34
C HIS A 16 26.98 -4.11 -4.75
N PHE A 17 26.55 -2.96 -5.29
CA PHE A 17 26.92 -2.46 -6.61
C PHE A 17 28.23 -1.65 -6.55
N SER A 18 29.33 -2.35 -6.24
CA SER A 18 30.62 -1.74 -5.89
C SER A 18 31.55 -1.47 -7.10
N ASN A 19 31.02 -1.46 -8.32
CA ASN A 19 31.81 -1.37 -9.55
C ASN A 19 32.27 0.07 -9.89
N ASN A 20 31.67 1.09 -9.28
CA ASN A 20 32.04 2.48 -9.52
C ASN A 20 31.99 3.31 -8.21
N PRO A 21 33.11 3.94 -7.79
CA PRO A 21 33.16 4.72 -6.55
C PRO A 21 32.27 5.99 -6.55
N GLN A 22 31.77 6.42 -7.72
CA GLN A 22 30.83 7.54 -7.86
C GLN A 22 29.36 7.13 -7.78
N ASN A 23 29.06 5.82 -7.73
CA ASN A 23 27.72 5.37 -7.39
C ASN A 23 27.37 5.83 -5.97
N PRO A 24 26.08 6.01 -5.68
CA PRO A 24 25.66 6.24 -4.31
C PRO A 24 25.98 5.01 -3.44
N VAL A 25 26.24 5.23 -2.16
CA VAL A 25 26.43 4.14 -1.19
C VAL A 25 25.07 3.52 -0.83
N GLU A 26 24.97 2.20 -0.90
CA GLU A 26 23.79 1.41 -0.51
C GLU A 26 24.19 0.26 0.41
N LYS A 27 23.21 -0.53 0.88
CA LYS A 27 23.37 -1.49 1.98
C LYS A 27 23.92 -0.83 3.25
N VAL A 28 23.42 0.37 3.51
CA VAL A 28 23.70 1.15 4.71
C VAL A 28 22.42 1.19 5.52
N SER A 29 22.46 0.67 6.73
CA SER A 29 21.34 0.79 7.65
C SER A 29 21.17 2.25 8.10
N TRP A 30 20.01 2.58 8.67
CA TRP A 30 19.81 3.91 9.26
C TRP A 30 20.82 4.18 10.39
N ASP A 31 21.13 3.15 11.19
CA ASP A 31 22.13 3.22 12.26
C ASP A 31 23.54 3.52 11.71
N ASP A 32 23.91 2.91 10.59
CA ASP A 32 25.19 3.18 9.92
C ASP A 32 25.25 4.61 9.34
N ALA A 33 24.14 5.08 8.78
CA ALA A 33 24.04 6.42 8.23
C ALA A 33 24.15 7.50 9.34
N GLN A 34 23.58 7.24 10.51
CA GLN A 34 23.77 8.07 11.71
C GLN A 34 25.22 8.04 12.20
N ALA A 35 25.84 6.86 12.27
CA ALA A 35 27.24 6.72 12.64
C ALA A 35 28.17 7.48 11.67
N PHE A 36 27.88 7.45 10.37
CA PHE A 36 28.57 8.25 9.37
C PHE A 36 28.44 9.75 9.67
N CYS A 37 27.22 10.24 9.95
CA CYS A 37 26.98 11.66 10.27
C CYS A 37 27.76 12.10 11.52
N GLN A 38 27.76 11.27 12.57
CA GLN A 38 28.52 11.53 13.80
C GLN A 38 30.03 11.60 13.53
N LYS A 39 30.57 10.65 12.77
CA LYS A 39 32.00 10.62 12.44
C LYS A 39 32.40 11.79 11.54
N LEU A 40 31.58 12.13 10.55
CA LEU A 40 31.79 13.31 9.71
C LEU A 40 31.78 14.60 10.54
N SER A 41 30.90 14.68 11.54
CA SER A 41 30.85 15.82 12.47
C SER A 41 32.15 15.97 13.26
N GLN A 42 32.67 14.87 13.79
CA GLN A 42 33.94 14.85 14.53
C GLN A 42 35.13 15.28 13.66
N ILE A 43 35.18 14.82 12.40
CA ILE A 43 36.28 15.13 11.47
C ILE A 43 36.28 16.61 11.07
N THR A 44 35.10 17.19 10.87
CA THR A 44 34.95 18.52 10.28
C THR A 44 34.75 19.64 11.29
N GLY A 45 34.38 19.32 12.53
CA GLY A 45 33.98 20.29 13.56
C GLY A 45 32.63 20.96 13.29
N LYS A 46 31.85 20.47 12.33
CA LYS A 46 30.47 20.90 12.05
C LYS A 46 29.48 19.85 12.53
N THR A 47 28.21 20.23 12.66
CA THR A 47 27.15 19.28 13.02
C THR A 47 26.48 18.73 11.77
N TYR A 48 26.58 17.43 11.56
CA TYR A 48 25.90 16.70 10.49
C TYR A 48 24.90 15.71 11.05
N ARG A 49 23.78 15.56 10.33
CA ARG A 49 22.73 14.57 10.59
C ARG A 49 22.05 14.15 9.29
N LEU A 50 21.16 13.17 9.36
CA LEU A 50 20.22 12.89 8.27
C LEU A 50 19.22 14.06 8.13
N PRO A 51 18.64 14.27 6.94
CA PRO A 51 17.53 15.22 6.80
C PRO A 51 16.32 14.75 7.61
N THR A 52 15.54 15.69 8.14
CA THR A 52 14.16 15.37 8.53
C THR A 52 13.34 15.10 7.27
N GLU A 53 12.25 14.37 7.40
CA GLU A 53 11.32 14.09 6.31
C GLU A 53 10.83 15.39 5.65
N ALA A 54 10.48 16.37 6.49
CA ALA A 54 10.02 17.68 6.04
C ALA A 54 11.11 18.43 5.26
N GLU A 55 12.36 18.40 5.75
CA GLU A 55 13.50 19.01 5.06
C GLU A 55 13.79 18.32 3.73
N TRP A 56 13.72 16.99 3.69
CA TRP A 56 13.94 16.22 2.47
C TRP A 56 12.92 16.59 1.39
N GLU A 57 11.63 16.59 1.73
CA GLU A 57 10.58 16.91 0.76
C GLU A 57 10.65 18.36 0.30
N TYR A 58 10.89 19.30 1.22
CA TYR A 58 11.08 20.71 0.90
C TYR A 58 12.24 20.91 -0.09
N ALA A 59 13.38 20.26 0.18
CA ALA A 59 14.54 20.27 -0.69
C ALA A 59 14.26 19.60 -2.04
N CYS A 60 13.55 18.47 -2.07
CA CYS A 60 13.18 17.76 -3.30
C CYS A 60 12.33 18.66 -4.20
N ARG A 61 11.26 19.23 -3.65
CA ARG A 61 10.30 20.06 -4.38
C ARG A 61 10.90 21.32 -4.97
N ALA A 62 11.88 21.93 -4.29
CA ALA A 62 12.53 23.17 -4.74
C ALA A 62 11.55 24.27 -5.18
N GLY A 63 10.43 24.42 -4.47
CA GLY A 63 9.37 25.40 -4.75
C GLY A 63 8.20 24.89 -5.61
N THR A 64 8.23 23.65 -6.10
CA THR A 64 7.11 23.04 -6.83
C THR A 64 6.08 22.39 -5.91
N THR A 65 4.83 22.32 -6.37
CA THR A 65 3.73 21.57 -5.70
C THR A 65 3.30 20.35 -6.50
N THR A 66 3.99 20.05 -7.59
CA THR A 66 3.68 18.99 -8.55
C THR A 66 4.06 17.60 -8.02
N ARG A 67 3.64 16.56 -8.76
CA ARG A 67 3.89 15.15 -8.48
C ARG A 67 5.39 14.83 -8.35
N PHE A 68 6.18 15.36 -9.27
CA PHE A 68 7.64 15.34 -9.24
C PHE A 68 8.16 16.78 -9.17
N TYR A 69 9.43 16.97 -8.80
CA TYR A 69 10.03 18.30 -8.72
C TYR A 69 10.18 19.01 -10.08
N PHE A 70 9.92 18.29 -11.18
CA PHE A 70 9.99 18.79 -12.55
C PHE A 70 8.61 18.89 -13.24
N GLY A 71 7.52 18.50 -12.57
CA GLY A 71 6.16 18.55 -13.13
C GLY A 71 5.32 17.31 -12.77
N ASP A 72 4.18 17.18 -13.44
CA ASP A 72 3.22 16.08 -13.20
C ASP A 72 3.35 14.90 -14.19
N ASP A 73 4.03 15.11 -15.32
CA ASP A 73 4.16 14.11 -16.39
C ASP A 73 5.24 13.06 -16.07
N ALA A 74 4.80 11.86 -15.71
CA ALA A 74 5.68 10.73 -15.42
C ALA A 74 6.52 10.29 -16.64
N ASN A 75 6.12 10.62 -17.87
CA ASN A 75 6.89 10.29 -19.07
C ASN A 75 8.24 11.04 -19.12
N GLN A 76 8.37 12.15 -18.38
CA GLN A 76 9.60 12.92 -18.30
C GLN A 76 10.58 12.37 -17.25
N LEU A 77 10.15 11.44 -16.39
CA LEU A 77 10.97 10.94 -15.26
C LEU A 77 12.34 10.40 -15.70
N GLY A 78 12.44 9.85 -16.92
CA GLY A 78 13.70 9.36 -17.48
C GLY A 78 14.82 10.40 -17.55
N ASP A 79 14.49 11.69 -17.62
CA ASP A 79 15.46 12.79 -17.66
C ASP A 79 15.97 13.20 -16.26
N TYR A 80 15.27 12.77 -15.21
CA TYR A 80 15.45 13.26 -13.83
C TYR A 80 15.82 12.16 -12.83
N ALA A 81 15.49 10.90 -13.10
CA ALA A 81 15.68 9.80 -12.16
C ALA A 81 16.18 8.53 -12.83
N TRP A 82 16.89 7.68 -12.10
CA TRP A 82 17.10 6.27 -12.44
C TRP A 82 16.04 5.42 -11.75
N TYR A 83 15.23 4.68 -12.49
CA TYR A 83 14.11 3.88 -11.96
C TYR A 83 13.95 2.59 -12.79
N TYR A 84 13.06 1.70 -12.38
CA TYR A 84 12.89 0.34 -12.94
C TYR A 84 12.95 0.29 -14.48
N GLY A 85 12.29 1.24 -15.15
CA GLY A 85 12.15 1.26 -16.60
C GLY A 85 13.45 1.44 -17.39
N HIS A 86 14.52 1.96 -16.77
CA HIS A 86 15.77 2.27 -17.48
C HIS A 86 17.04 2.25 -16.62
N SER A 87 16.97 1.84 -15.35
CA SER A 87 18.15 1.70 -14.47
C SER A 87 19.01 0.48 -14.78
N GLN A 88 18.54 -0.45 -15.62
CA GLN A 88 19.16 -1.77 -15.79
C GLN A 88 19.32 -2.54 -14.47
N GLN A 89 18.42 -2.29 -13.51
CA GLN A 89 18.39 -2.95 -12.21
C GLN A 89 19.69 -2.79 -11.39
N THR A 90 20.29 -1.60 -11.45
CA THR A 90 21.51 -1.26 -10.71
C THR A 90 21.57 0.22 -10.36
N THR A 91 22.43 0.58 -9.40
CA THR A 91 22.77 1.98 -9.10
C THR A 91 23.63 2.60 -10.19
N HIS A 92 23.48 3.90 -10.40
CA HIS A 92 24.28 4.68 -11.35
C HIS A 92 25.04 5.81 -10.65
N PRO A 93 26.12 6.32 -11.26
CA PRO A 93 26.86 7.46 -10.70
C PRO A 93 25.92 8.64 -10.39
N VAL A 94 26.11 9.24 -9.22
CA VAL A 94 25.30 10.40 -8.79
C VAL A 94 25.47 11.57 -9.75
N GLY A 95 24.44 12.39 -9.91
CA GLY A 95 24.47 13.62 -10.70
C GLY A 95 24.39 13.45 -12.22
N GLN A 96 24.04 12.26 -12.71
CA GLN A 96 23.90 12.00 -14.15
C GLN A 96 22.57 12.48 -14.75
N LYS A 97 21.53 12.61 -13.92
CA LYS A 97 20.20 13.09 -14.32
C LYS A 97 20.04 14.58 -14.02
N SER A 98 18.96 15.19 -14.53
CA SER A 98 18.71 16.62 -14.36
C SER A 98 18.40 16.96 -12.89
N PRO A 99 19.03 18.02 -12.33
CA PRO A 99 18.76 18.43 -10.96
C PRO A 99 17.40 19.13 -10.84
N ASN A 100 16.93 19.33 -9.61
CA ASN A 100 15.80 20.22 -9.36
C ASN A 100 16.21 21.70 -9.48
N ALA A 101 15.24 22.61 -9.28
CA ALA A 101 15.44 24.05 -9.44
C ALA A 101 16.49 24.68 -8.49
N TRP A 102 16.90 23.97 -7.43
CA TRP A 102 17.95 24.41 -6.49
C TRP A 102 19.30 23.75 -6.74
N GLY A 103 19.43 22.95 -7.81
CA GLY A 103 20.67 22.25 -8.15
C GLY A 103 20.91 20.97 -7.35
N LEU A 104 19.88 20.43 -6.69
CA LEU A 104 19.98 19.14 -6.00
C LEU A 104 19.72 18.01 -6.99
N TYR A 105 20.66 17.07 -7.05
CA TYR A 105 20.60 15.89 -7.89
C TYR A 105 20.05 14.68 -7.14
N ASP A 106 19.59 13.69 -7.90
CA ASP A 106 19.12 12.39 -7.40
C ASP A 106 18.07 12.57 -6.28
N MET A 107 17.18 13.56 -6.42
CA MET A 107 16.04 13.75 -5.51
C MET A 107 14.88 12.78 -5.82
N SER A 108 14.99 12.04 -6.93
CA SER A 108 14.06 11.02 -7.38
C SER A 108 14.85 9.86 -7.98
N GLY A 109 14.51 8.63 -7.62
CA GLY A 109 15.16 7.41 -8.07
C GLY A 109 16.62 7.28 -7.63
N ASN A 110 17.33 6.38 -8.32
CA ASN A 110 18.66 5.89 -7.98
C ASN A 110 18.66 5.15 -6.63
N LEU A 111 18.43 5.82 -5.51
CA LEU A 111 18.21 5.18 -4.21
C LEU A 111 17.13 5.91 -3.41
N TRP A 112 16.38 5.13 -2.64
CA TRP A 112 15.71 5.64 -1.45
C TRP A 112 16.72 6.29 -0.51
N GLU A 113 16.30 7.32 0.22
CA GLU A 113 17.17 7.99 1.17
C GLU A 113 16.57 8.03 2.58
N TRP A 114 17.35 7.56 3.55
CA TRP A 114 17.00 7.62 4.97
C TRP A 114 16.76 9.06 5.46
N CYS A 115 15.67 9.25 6.21
CA CYS A 115 15.35 10.45 6.97
C CYS A 115 15.47 10.18 8.49
N GLU A 116 15.58 11.22 9.32
CA GLU A 116 15.63 11.07 10.78
C GLU A 116 14.34 10.51 11.39
N ASP A 117 13.22 10.83 10.76
CA ASP A 117 11.88 10.58 11.26
C ASP A 117 11.57 9.10 11.40
N ASN A 118 10.87 8.76 12.49
CA ASN A 118 10.21 7.48 12.60
C ASN A 118 9.02 7.43 11.63
N TRP A 119 8.71 6.24 11.14
CA TRP A 119 7.49 6.05 10.36
C TRP A 119 6.24 6.31 11.22
N HIS A 120 5.32 7.12 10.70
CA HIS A 120 4.01 7.38 11.29
C HIS A 120 2.96 7.36 10.20
N ASP A 121 1.92 6.54 10.31
CA ASP A 121 0.97 6.26 9.22
C ASP A 121 0.33 7.48 8.53
N ASN A 122 0.27 8.64 9.21
CA ASN A 122 -0.17 9.90 8.63
C ASN A 122 0.56 11.08 9.27
N TYR A 123 0.20 12.31 8.85
CA TYR A 123 0.76 13.56 9.38
C TYR A 123 -0.02 14.17 10.56
N ILE A 124 -0.99 13.46 11.16
CA ILE A 124 -1.75 13.96 12.30
C ILE A 124 -0.85 14.01 13.53
N GLY A 125 -0.52 15.22 13.99
CA GLY A 125 0.40 15.42 15.09
C GLY A 125 1.86 15.59 14.65
N ALA A 126 2.13 15.59 13.34
CA ALA A 126 3.45 15.87 12.82
C ALA A 126 3.97 17.23 13.31
N PRO A 127 5.27 17.34 13.64
CA PRO A 127 5.89 18.62 13.93
C PRO A 127 5.68 19.61 12.79
N LYS A 128 5.32 20.85 13.14
CA LYS A 128 5.07 21.93 12.17
C LYS A 128 6.27 22.86 11.98
N ASP A 129 7.34 22.62 12.73
CA ASP A 129 8.57 23.41 12.76
C ASP A 129 9.71 22.77 11.95
N GLY A 130 9.44 21.66 11.26
CA GLY A 130 10.42 20.93 10.47
C GLY A 130 11.34 20.01 11.27
N SER A 131 11.13 19.88 12.59
CA SER A 131 11.84 18.91 13.41
C SER A 131 11.43 17.48 13.07
N ALA A 132 12.35 16.53 13.30
CA ALA A 132 12.08 15.12 13.08
C ALA A 132 10.95 14.64 14.00
N TRP A 133 10.02 13.87 13.44
CA TRP A 133 8.96 13.24 14.21
C TRP A 133 9.48 11.95 14.85
N LEU A 134 9.77 12.03 16.15
CA LEU A 134 10.35 10.94 16.92
C LEU A 134 9.38 10.40 17.97
N THR A 135 9.29 9.09 18.08
CA THR A 135 8.55 8.36 19.12
C THR A 135 9.46 7.30 19.76
N ASN A 136 9.29 7.05 21.06
CA ASN A 136 10.02 5.97 21.74
C ASN A 136 9.50 4.61 21.23
N ASP A 137 10.42 3.67 20.99
CA ASP A 137 10.17 2.27 20.57
C ASP A 137 9.72 2.04 19.11
N ASN A 138 9.99 2.94 18.17
CA ASN A 138 9.78 2.67 16.74
C ASN A 138 11.07 2.24 16.04
N ASP A 139 11.08 1.01 15.51
CA ASP A 139 12.21 0.45 14.74
C ASP A 139 12.12 0.76 13.23
N TYR A 140 11.04 1.40 12.76
CA TYR A 140 10.84 1.78 11.36
C TYR A 140 11.20 3.23 11.09
N GLN A 141 12.07 3.45 10.11
CA GLN A 141 12.54 4.78 9.70
C GLN A 141 12.05 5.13 8.31
N ILE A 142 11.75 6.41 8.12
CA ILE A 142 11.27 6.92 6.84
C ILE A 142 12.38 6.90 5.79
N VAL A 143 12.02 6.51 4.58
CA VAL A 143 12.80 6.75 3.37
C VAL A 143 12.01 7.56 2.35
N ARG A 144 12.72 8.34 1.55
CA ARG A 144 12.14 9.19 0.49
C ARG A 144 12.87 9.03 -0.85
N GLY A 145 12.18 9.31 -1.95
CA GLY A 145 12.78 9.49 -3.27
C GLY A 145 12.64 8.35 -4.29
N GLY A 146 12.33 7.12 -3.89
CA GLY A 146 12.31 5.98 -4.81
C GLY A 146 13.71 5.52 -5.21
N SER A 147 13.82 4.30 -5.73
CA SER A 147 15.11 3.70 -6.09
C SER A 147 15.22 3.33 -7.58
N TRP A 148 16.40 2.82 -7.96
CA TRP A 148 16.64 2.20 -9.26
C TRP A 148 15.69 1.04 -9.56
N TYR A 149 15.10 0.40 -8.54
CA TYR A 149 14.21 -0.76 -8.67
C TYR A 149 12.74 -0.38 -8.79
N ASP A 150 12.38 0.86 -8.44
CA ASP A 150 10.98 1.24 -8.32
C ASP A 150 10.36 1.77 -9.61
N TYR A 151 9.04 1.68 -9.67
CA TYR A 151 8.24 2.30 -10.73
C TYR A 151 8.16 3.83 -10.56
N PRO A 152 7.81 4.57 -11.63
CA PRO A 152 7.68 6.04 -11.57
C PRO A 152 6.81 6.57 -10.43
N SER A 153 5.80 5.81 -10.02
CA SER A 153 4.88 6.07 -8.91
C SER A 153 5.54 6.31 -7.54
N PHE A 154 6.67 5.65 -7.29
CA PHE A 154 7.42 5.72 -6.05
C PHE A 154 8.47 6.84 -6.05
N CYS A 155 8.81 7.38 -7.22
CA CYS A 155 9.83 8.43 -7.39
C CYS A 155 9.29 9.85 -7.16
N ARG A 156 8.06 9.99 -6.67
CA ARG A 156 7.40 11.30 -6.46
C ARG A 156 7.99 12.05 -5.28
N SER A 157 7.91 13.38 -5.33
CA SER A 157 8.40 14.24 -4.24
C SER A 157 7.71 13.97 -2.89
N ALA A 158 6.44 13.60 -2.92
CA ALA A 158 5.64 13.30 -1.72
C ALA A 158 5.71 11.83 -1.27
N PHE A 159 6.26 10.93 -2.09
CA PHE A 159 6.21 9.51 -1.76
C PHE A 159 7.17 9.22 -0.60
N ARG A 160 6.68 8.43 0.35
CA ARG A 160 7.40 7.97 1.53
C ARG A 160 7.28 6.46 1.64
N GLY A 161 8.42 5.81 1.87
CA GLY A 161 8.51 4.43 2.27
C GLY A 161 9.03 4.31 3.69
N TYR A 162 9.18 3.09 4.15
CA TYR A 162 9.83 2.79 5.42
C TYR A 162 10.52 1.45 5.37
N TYR A 163 11.53 1.29 6.20
CA TYR A 163 12.24 0.05 6.42
C TYR A 163 12.70 -0.03 7.88
N PHE A 164 13.09 -1.21 8.34
CA PHE A 164 13.65 -1.31 9.68
C PHE A 164 15.00 -0.61 9.73
N ARG A 165 15.28 0.12 10.81
CA ARG A 165 16.51 0.92 10.99
C ARG A 165 17.81 0.12 10.87
N ARG A 166 17.74 -1.22 11.01
CA ARG A 166 18.87 -2.15 10.97
C ARG A 166 18.96 -2.93 9.65
N ASP A 167 18.07 -2.68 8.70
CA ASP A 167 18.08 -3.38 7.41
C ASP A 167 19.22 -2.90 6.51
N PHE A 168 19.78 -3.83 5.75
CA PHE A 168 20.85 -3.59 4.79
C PHE A 168 20.33 -3.81 3.37
N ILE A 169 19.70 -2.77 2.81
CA ILE A 169 18.94 -2.85 1.57
C ILE A 169 19.77 -2.21 0.45
N ASN A 170 19.83 -2.88 -0.71
CA ASN A 170 20.68 -2.49 -1.85
C ASN A 170 20.09 -1.41 -2.75
N ASP A 171 18.95 -0.85 -2.35
CA ASP A 171 18.28 0.24 -3.03
C ASP A 171 18.01 1.44 -2.08
N VAL A 172 18.60 1.40 -0.88
CA VAL A 172 18.54 2.48 0.12
C VAL A 172 19.94 3.02 0.41
N GLY A 173 20.06 4.35 0.36
CA GLY A 173 21.23 5.12 0.76
C GLY A 173 20.81 6.31 1.62
N PHE A 174 21.59 7.39 1.58
CA PHE A 174 21.29 8.60 2.34
C PHE A 174 22.03 9.84 1.82
N ARG A 175 21.54 11.00 2.28
CA ARG A 175 22.22 12.29 2.21
C ARG A 175 22.34 12.91 3.61
N VAL A 176 23.14 13.97 3.72
CA VAL A 176 23.40 14.63 5.00
C VAL A 176 22.96 16.08 4.97
N VAL A 177 22.48 16.56 6.12
CA VAL A 177 22.25 17.98 6.41
C VAL A 177 23.37 18.47 7.30
N CYS A 178 23.91 19.64 6.96
CA CYS A 178 24.85 20.36 7.82
C CYS A 178 24.10 21.45 8.57
N VAL A 179 24.03 21.34 9.89
CA VAL A 179 23.33 22.32 10.74
C VAL A 179 24.32 23.44 11.10
N PRO A 180 23.95 24.74 10.95
CA PRO A 180 24.78 25.83 11.44
C PRO A 180 24.98 25.70 12.95
N ASN A 181 26.21 25.89 13.44
CA ASN A 181 26.46 25.92 14.88
C ASN A 181 25.75 27.12 15.50
N VAL A 182 24.54 26.94 16.02
CA VAL A 182 23.85 27.97 16.79
C VAL A 182 24.50 27.98 18.18
N THR A 183 25.25 29.04 18.49
CA THR A 183 25.73 29.29 19.84
C THR A 183 24.55 29.37 20.80
N SER A 184 24.47 28.36 21.67
CA SER A 184 23.62 28.22 22.86
C SER A 184 22.88 29.49 23.30
N THR A 185 21.56 29.52 23.08
CA THR A 185 20.63 30.04 24.07
C THR A 185 19.50 29.02 24.24
N GLN A 186 19.18 28.75 25.50
CA GLN A 186 18.35 27.65 25.99
C GLN A 186 17.00 27.54 25.26
N LEU A 187 16.67 26.31 24.83
CA LEU A 187 15.28 25.86 24.79
C LEU A 187 15.10 24.77 25.86
N PRO A 188 14.05 24.86 26.69
CA PRO A 188 13.88 23.96 27.82
C PRO A 188 13.49 22.56 27.37
N ILE A 189 14.09 21.56 28.01
CA ILE A 189 13.64 20.17 27.99
C ILE A 189 12.27 20.13 28.66
N ALA A 190 11.20 19.98 27.87
CA ALA A 190 9.87 19.75 28.38
C ALA A 190 9.79 18.33 28.96
N THR A 191 9.78 18.24 30.29
CA THR A 191 9.40 17.03 31.01
C THR A 191 7.88 16.90 30.93
N VAL A 192 7.39 15.93 30.17
CA VAL A 192 5.95 15.62 30.09
C VAL A 192 5.57 14.76 31.28
N THR A 193 4.93 15.36 32.28
CA THR A 193 4.17 14.63 33.29
C THR A 193 2.91 14.06 32.67
N SER A 194 2.80 12.74 32.62
CA SER A 194 1.61 12.03 32.16
C SER A 194 0.47 12.14 33.17
N THR A 195 -0.65 12.72 32.76
CA THR A 195 -1.95 12.48 33.38
C THR A 195 -2.63 11.32 32.64
N PRO A 196 -3.10 10.26 33.32
CA PRO A 196 -3.81 9.17 32.66
C PRO A 196 -5.16 9.65 32.14
N LEU A 197 -5.46 9.38 30.87
CA LEU A 197 -6.83 9.47 30.34
C LEU A 197 -7.71 8.37 30.97
N PRO A 198 -9.01 8.63 31.21
CA PRO A 198 -9.90 7.66 31.81
C PRO A 198 -10.06 6.42 30.92
N LYS A 199 -9.86 5.24 31.50
CA LYS A 199 -10.21 3.95 30.90
C LYS A 199 -11.72 3.92 30.61
N VAL A 200 -12.09 4.06 29.35
CA VAL A 200 -13.41 3.64 28.87
C VAL A 200 -13.37 2.13 28.70
N ALA A 201 -14.27 1.41 29.37
CA ALA A 201 -14.39 -0.03 29.22
C ALA A 201 -14.79 -0.38 27.77
N PRO A 202 -14.26 -1.47 27.18
CA PRO A 202 -14.69 -1.95 25.87
C PRO A 202 -16.22 -2.15 25.85
N PRO A 203 -16.92 -1.79 24.76
CA PRO A 203 -18.31 -2.19 24.61
C PRO A 203 -18.41 -3.72 24.70
N ALA A 204 -19.43 -4.20 25.41
CA ALA A 204 -19.71 -5.63 25.51
C ALA A 204 -19.83 -6.25 24.11
N PRO A 205 -19.40 -7.53 23.93
CA PRO A 205 -19.55 -8.22 22.65
C PRO A 205 -21.00 -8.15 22.20
N SER A 206 -21.23 -7.52 21.05
CA SER A 206 -22.52 -7.56 20.37
C SER A 206 -22.86 -9.03 20.10
N SER A 207 -24.13 -9.37 20.32
CA SER A 207 -24.72 -10.69 20.09
C SER A 207 -24.22 -11.36 18.81
N PRO A 208 -24.08 -12.71 18.80
CA PRO A 208 -23.73 -13.45 17.59
C PRO A 208 -24.68 -13.06 16.44
N PRO A 209 -24.16 -12.97 15.20
CA PRO A 209 -24.96 -12.56 14.05
C PRO A 209 -26.19 -13.49 13.93
N PRO A 210 -27.33 -12.96 13.47
CA PRO A 210 -28.51 -13.78 13.22
C PRO A 210 -28.12 -14.94 12.29
N PRO A 211 -28.70 -16.14 12.48
CA PRO A 211 -28.41 -17.28 11.61
C PRO A 211 -28.63 -16.85 10.16
N PRO A 212 -27.73 -17.24 9.23
CA PRO A 212 -27.77 -16.71 7.87
C PRO A 212 -29.14 -16.99 7.28
N ALA A 213 -29.85 -15.93 6.88
CA ALA A 213 -30.86 -16.08 5.84
C ALA A 213 -30.18 -16.86 4.72
N LYS A 214 -30.81 -17.94 4.23
CA LYS A 214 -30.24 -18.72 3.12
C LYS A 214 -29.93 -17.76 1.98
N LEU A 215 -28.64 -17.48 1.77
CA LEU A 215 -28.21 -16.59 0.71
C LEU A 215 -28.54 -17.24 -0.63
N THR A 216 -29.00 -16.44 -1.58
CA THR A 216 -29.33 -16.92 -2.91
C THR A 216 -28.07 -16.91 -3.77
N LEU A 217 -27.67 -18.08 -4.25
CA LEU A 217 -26.60 -18.22 -5.23
C LEU A 217 -27.19 -18.26 -6.65
N PHE A 218 -26.51 -17.65 -7.60
CA PHE A 218 -26.78 -17.82 -9.03
C PHE A 218 -25.47 -17.84 -9.81
N SER A 219 -25.54 -18.21 -11.09
CA SER A 219 -24.39 -18.20 -11.97
C SER A 219 -24.71 -17.51 -13.28
N GLU A 220 -23.75 -16.75 -13.81
CA GLU A 220 -23.79 -16.30 -15.20
C GLU A 220 -23.11 -17.32 -16.10
N ASN A 221 -23.67 -17.51 -17.29
CA ASN A 221 -23.03 -18.27 -18.35
C ASN A 221 -22.21 -17.32 -19.21
N LEU A 222 -20.89 -17.42 -19.12
CA LEU A 222 -19.94 -16.68 -19.94
C LEU A 222 -19.68 -17.45 -21.25
N PRO A 223 -19.04 -16.81 -22.25
CA PRO A 223 -18.62 -17.50 -23.47
C PRO A 223 -17.80 -18.76 -23.16
N LYS A 224 -17.85 -19.73 -24.09
CA LYS A 224 -17.12 -21.01 -23.99
C LYS A 224 -17.56 -21.91 -22.81
N GLY A 225 -18.76 -21.69 -22.25
CA GLY A 225 -19.32 -22.53 -21.19
C GLY A 225 -18.67 -22.32 -19.82
N ILE A 226 -17.95 -21.21 -19.62
CA ILE A 226 -17.39 -20.81 -18.33
C ILE A 226 -18.50 -20.19 -17.49
N THR A 227 -18.53 -20.46 -16.18
CA THR A 227 -19.50 -19.89 -15.25
C THR A 227 -18.86 -18.86 -14.33
N LEU A 228 -19.66 -17.85 -13.95
CA LEU A 228 -19.34 -16.90 -12.89
C LEU A 228 -20.37 -17.06 -11.76
N GLU A 229 -19.94 -17.58 -10.62
CA GLU A 229 -20.79 -17.77 -9.44
C GLU A 229 -20.91 -16.47 -8.63
N MET A 230 -22.15 -16.11 -8.28
CA MET A 230 -22.50 -14.91 -7.53
C MET A 230 -23.29 -15.28 -6.28
N VAL A 231 -23.09 -14.53 -5.19
CA VAL A 231 -23.82 -14.67 -3.93
C VAL A 231 -24.62 -13.40 -3.68
N SER A 232 -25.94 -13.51 -3.53
CA SER A 232 -26.81 -12.38 -3.22
C SER A 232 -26.76 -12.07 -1.74
N LEU A 233 -26.27 -10.89 -1.40
CA LEU A 233 -26.14 -10.39 -0.03
C LEU A 233 -27.31 -9.47 0.33
N PRO A 234 -27.86 -9.60 1.55
CA PRO A 234 -28.95 -8.73 2.00
C PRO A 234 -28.43 -7.32 2.27
N ALA A 235 -29.32 -6.34 2.15
CA ALA A 235 -29.08 -5.01 2.71
C ALA A 235 -28.83 -5.13 4.21
N GLY A 236 -27.94 -4.31 4.74
CA GLY A 236 -27.57 -4.37 6.14
C GLY A 236 -26.72 -3.18 6.56
N GLN A 237 -26.51 -3.08 7.87
CA GLN A 237 -25.66 -2.07 8.45
C GLN A 237 -24.49 -2.77 9.14
N PHE A 238 -23.29 -2.20 9.02
CA PHE A 238 -22.10 -2.71 9.67
C PHE A 238 -21.16 -1.59 10.06
N LEU A 239 -20.28 -1.89 11.01
CA LEU A 239 -19.19 -1.00 11.41
C LEU A 239 -18.01 -1.21 10.45
N MET A 240 -17.77 -0.23 9.59
CA MET A 240 -16.65 -0.22 8.65
C MET A 240 -15.42 0.42 9.29
N GLY A 241 -14.24 -0.11 8.96
CA GLY A 241 -12.95 0.33 9.50
C GLY A 241 -12.53 -0.44 10.75
N SER A 242 -11.37 -0.07 11.28
CA SER A 242 -10.74 -0.81 12.37
C SER A 242 -11.17 -0.37 13.75
N SER A 243 -11.29 -1.32 14.68
CA SER A 243 -11.48 -1.04 16.10
C SER A 243 -10.26 -0.30 16.69
N ASP A 244 -10.46 0.61 17.64
CA ASP A 244 -9.36 1.28 18.36
C ASP A 244 -8.53 0.32 19.21
N SER A 245 -9.02 -0.90 19.42
CA SER A 245 -8.31 -1.97 20.11
C SER A 245 -7.49 -2.88 19.20
N ASP A 246 -7.58 -2.76 17.87
CA ASP A 246 -6.76 -3.56 16.95
C ASP A 246 -5.34 -2.96 16.92
N PRO A 247 -4.31 -3.67 17.42
CA PRO A 247 -2.96 -3.14 17.52
C PRO A 247 -2.29 -2.91 16.15
N ASP A 248 -2.81 -3.53 15.10
CA ASP A 248 -2.26 -3.43 13.74
C ASP A 248 -3.10 -2.50 12.84
N ALA A 249 -4.05 -1.75 13.43
CA ALA A 249 -4.91 -0.82 12.69
C ALA A 249 -4.17 0.45 12.27
N TYR A 250 -4.19 0.74 10.98
CA TYR A 250 -3.64 1.96 10.41
C TYR A 250 -4.66 3.11 10.50
N GLN A 251 -4.18 4.35 10.44
CA GLN A 251 -5.03 5.54 10.53
C GLN A 251 -5.98 5.71 9.33
N ASN A 252 -5.59 5.19 8.16
CA ASN A 252 -6.44 5.16 6.98
C ASN A 252 -7.66 4.24 7.13
N GLU A 253 -7.68 3.37 8.14
CA GLU A 253 -8.81 2.52 8.54
C GLU A 253 -9.71 3.18 9.60
N LYS A 254 -9.43 4.45 9.93
CA LYS A 254 -10.11 5.22 11.00
C LYS A 254 -10.87 6.42 10.43
N PRO A 255 -11.87 6.94 11.16
CA PRO A 255 -12.50 6.32 12.33
C PRO A 255 -13.41 5.15 11.89
N PRO A 256 -13.63 4.15 12.78
CA PRO A 256 -14.69 3.19 12.56
C PRO A 256 -16.04 3.91 12.50
N HIS A 257 -16.86 3.59 11.50
CA HIS A 257 -18.12 4.30 11.25
C HIS A 257 -19.20 3.37 10.74
N GLN A 258 -20.46 3.69 11.05
CA GLN A 258 -21.60 2.89 10.60
C GLN A 258 -21.91 3.18 9.13
N VAL A 259 -22.00 2.12 8.33
CA VAL A 259 -22.35 2.18 6.91
C VAL A 259 -23.56 1.29 6.65
N GLN A 260 -24.57 1.84 5.98
CA GLN A 260 -25.72 1.11 5.47
C GLN A 260 -25.44 0.69 4.03
N VAL A 261 -25.46 -0.61 3.74
CA VAL A 261 -25.29 -1.15 2.40
C VAL A 261 -26.64 -1.68 1.90
N ASN A 262 -26.96 -1.44 0.64
CA ASN A 262 -28.15 -2.00 -0.02
C ASN A 262 -27.94 -3.49 -0.31
N SER A 263 -28.97 -4.19 -0.80
CA SER A 263 -28.79 -5.56 -1.29
C SER A 263 -28.07 -5.54 -2.64
N PHE A 264 -27.09 -6.41 -2.82
CA PHE A 264 -26.34 -6.60 -4.06
C PHE A 264 -25.89 -8.05 -4.17
N ALA A 265 -25.46 -8.48 -5.35
CA ALA A 265 -24.76 -9.75 -5.49
C ALA A 265 -23.28 -9.51 -5.71
N ILE A 266 -22.41 -10.36 -5.14
CA ILE A 266 -20.95 -10.28 -5.30
C ILE A 266 -20.40 -11.61 -5.79
N GLY A 267 -19.32 -11.56 -6.57
CA GLY A 267 -18.59 -12.74 -7.01
C GLY A 267 -18.19 -13.59 -5.81
N LYS A 268 -18.53 -14.88 -5.87
CA LYS A 268 -18.17 -15.86 -4.84
C LYS A 268 -16.65 -15.98 -4.66
N TYR A 269 -15.93 -15.73 -5.75
CA TYR A 269 -14.48 -15.75 -5.87
C TYR A 269 -14.00 -14.45 -6.57
N PRO A 270 -12.69 -14.11 -6.49
CA PRO A 270 -12.06 -13.21 -7.46
C PRO A 270 -12.29 -13.71 -8.89
N VAL A 271 -12.30 -12.79 -9.86
CA VAL A 271 -12.43 -13.14 -11.27
C VAL A 271 -11.24 -14.02 -11.67
N THR A 272 -11.51 -15.18 -12.24
CA THR A 272 -10.46 -16.12 -12.63
C THR A 272 -9.88 -15.79 -14.01
N GLN A 273 -8.69 -16.30 -14.29
CA GLN A 273 -8.06 -16.19 -15.61
C GLN A 273 -8.97 -16.75 -16.73
N ALA A 274 -9.72 -17.84 -16.48
CA ALA A 274 -10.71 -18.37 -17.42
C ALA A 274 -11.81 -17.37 -17.74
N GLN A 275 -12.38 -16.78 -16.68
CA GLN A 275 -13.50 -15.85 -16.79
C GLN A 275 -13.05 -14.59 -17.52
N TYR A 276 -11.88 -14.04 -17.14
CA TYR A 276 -11.28 -12.90 -17.81
C TYR A 276 -11.04 -13.18 -19.30
N GLN A 277 -10.43 -14.31 -19.64
CA GLN A 277 -10.17 -14.67 -21.04
C GLN A 277 -11.45 -14.96 -21.83
N ALA A 278 -12.49 -15.52 -21.21
CA ALA A 278 -13.78 -15.76 -21.86
C ALA A 278 -14.48 -14.45 -22.21
N VAL A 279 -14.42 -13.45 -21.34
CA VAL A 279 -15.04 -12.14 -21.55
C VAL A 279 -14.18 -11.26 -22.44
N MET A 280 -12.90 -11.08 -22.12
CA MET A 280 -12.02 -10.10 -22.78
C MET A 280 -11.32 -10.64 -24.02
N GLY A 281 -11.11 -11.94 -24.12
CA GLY A 281 -10.40 -12.60 -25.23
C GLY A 281 -8.87 -12.68 -25.04
N THR A 282 -8.34 -12.04 -24.00
CA THR A 282 -6.91 -12.03 -23.63
C THR A 282 -6.74 -12.48 -22.18
N ASN A 283 -5.51 -12.82 -21.78
CA ASN A 283 -5.15 -13.11 -20.39
C ASN A 283 -3.82 -12.39 -20.09
N PRO A 284 -3.82 -11.32 -19.26
CA PRO A 284 -2.62 -10.52 -18.97
C PRO A 284 -1.76 -11.08 -17.82
N SER A 285 -2.26 -12.05 -17.07
CA SER A 285 -1.68 -12.55 -15.82
C SER A 285 -0.24 -13.04 -15.96
N ARG A 286 0.65 -12.73 -15.03
CA ARG A 286 2.02 -13.26 -14.99
C ARG A 286 2.03 -14.78 -14.75
N PHE A 287 1.21 -15.27 -13.83
CA PHE A 287 1.22 -16.65 -13.35
C PHE A 287 0.36 -17.59 -14.21
N LYS A 288 0.74 -17.77 -15.49
CA LYS A 288 0.03 -18.65 -16.45
C LYS A 288 0.50 -20.11 -16.45
N ASN A 289 1.75 -20.36 -16.04
CA ASN A 289 2.50 -21.54 -16.48
C ASN A 289 2.84 -22.56 -15.38
N TRP A 290 2.75 -22.22 -14.08
CA TRP A 290 3.36 -23.03 -13.02
C TRP A 290 2.57 -24.31 -12.70
N PHE A 291 1.25 -24.28 -12.86
CA PHE A 291 0.40 -25.48 -12.90
C PHE A 291 -0.27 -25.57 -14.27
N LYS A 292 0.46 -25.99 -15.31
CA LYS A 292 -0.03 -26.32 -16.67
C LYS A 292 -1.51 -25.94 -16.91
N ASN A 293 -1.76 -24.72 -17.39
CA ASN A 293 -3.11 -24.26 -17.73
C ASN A 293 -4.14 -24.44 -16.61
N ASN A 294 -3.94 -23.82 -15.44
CA ASN A 294 -4.99 -23.77 -14.43
C ASN A 294 -5.81 -22.48 -14.57
N PRO A 295 -6.94 -22.52 -15.30
CA PRO A 295 -7.71 -21.31 -15.58
C PRO A 295 -8.45 -20.78 -14.33
N GLN A 296 -8.36 -21.46 -13.18
CA GLN A 296 -9.04 -21.10 -11.93
C GLN A 296 -8.20 -20.23 -10.98
N ASN A 297 -6.94 -19.90 -11.32
CA ASN A 297 -6.23 -18.85 -10.60
C ASN A 297 -6.94 -17.51 -10.81
N PRO A 298 -6.88 -16.58 -9.84
CA PRO A 298 -7.35 -15.22 -10.04
C PRO A 298 -6.60 -14.58 -11.22
N VAL A 299 -7.31 -13.77 -11.99
CA VAL A 299 -6.65 -12.89 -12.96
C VAL A 299 -5.90 -11.81 -12.18
N GLU A 300 -4.61 -11.69 -12.46
CA GLU A 300 -3.75 -10.61 -11.99
C GLU A 300 -3.08 -9.89 -13.16
N ASN A 301 -2.29 -8.86 -12.86
CA ASN A 301 -1.67 -7.94 -13.82
C ASN A 301 -2.73 -7.21 -14.66
N VAL A 302 -3.83 -6.85 -13.99
CA VAL A 302 -4.96 -6.11 -14.54
C VAL A 302 -5.04 -4.74 -13.89
N SER A 303 -5.08 -3.70 -14.73
CA SER A 303 -5.24 -2.32 -14.30
C SER A 303 -6.66 -2.09 -13.77
N TRP A 304 -6.88 -1.03 -12.99
CA TRP A 304 -8.25 -0.69 -12.54
C TRP A 304 -9.18 -0.43 -13.73
N ASN A 305 -8.64 0.21 -14.78
CA ASN A 305 -9.36 0.46 -16.02
C ASN A 305 -9.71 -0.84 -16.77
N ASP A 306 -8.81 -1.83 -16.77
CA ASP A 306 -9.08 -3.16 -17.34
C ASP A 306 -10.20 -3.88 -16.58
N ALA A 307 -10.21 -3.79 -15.26
CA ALA A 307 -11.25 -4.37 -14.41
C ALA A 307 -12.62 -3.72 -14.67
N GLN A 308 -12.66 -2.38 -14.85
CA GLN A 308 -13.87 -1.67 -15.28
C GLN A 308 -14.32 -2.09 -16.69
N ALA A 309 -13.40 -2.21 -17.65
CA ALA A 309 -13.70 -2.66 -19.00
C ALA A 309 -14.26 -4.09 -19.01
N PHE A 310 -13.73 -4.98 -18.16
CA PHE A 310 -14.30 -6.31 -17.94
C PHE A 310 -15.73 -6.22 -17.42
N CYS A 311 -16.01 -5.40 -16.42
CA CYS A 311 -17.36 -5.23 -15.86
C CYS A 311 -18.35 -4.72 -16.91
N GLN A 312 -17.94 -3.75 -17.74
CA GLN A 312 -18.77 -3.25 -18.84
C GLN A 312 -19.08 -4.34 -19.88
N LYS A 313 -18.07 -5.12 -20.27
CA LYS A 313 -18.26 -6.21 -21.24
C LYS A 313 -19.09 -7.35 -20.68
N LEU A 314 -18.89 -7.69 -19.40
CA LEU A 314 -19.73 -8.66 -18.69
C LEU A 314 -21.19 -8.19 -18.64
N SER A 315 -21.42 -6.90 -18.42
CA SER A 315 -22.76 -6.30 -18.47
C SER A 315 -23.43 -6.47 -19.84
N GLN A 316 -22.67 -6.24 -20.92
CA GLN A 316 -23.15 -6.44 -22.29
C GLN A 316 -23.50 -7.90 -22.59
N ILE A 317 -22.69 -8.85 -22.09
CA ILE A 317 -22.90 -10.29 -22.30
C ILE A 317 -24.15 -10.79 -21.56
N THR A 318 -24.36 -10.32 -20.33
CA THR A 318 -25.39 -10.86 -19.43
C THR A 318 -26.70 -10.08 -19.48
N GLY A 319 -26.68 -8.84 -19.99
CA GLY A 319 -27.81 -7.91 -19.91
C GLY A 319 -28.08 -7.37 -18.51
N LYS A 320 -27.17 -7.59 -17.55
CA LYS A 320 -27.24 -7.08 -16.17
C LYS A 320 -26.17 -6.02 -15.93
N THR A 321 -26.29 -5.27 -14.84
CA THR A 321 -25.30 -4.23 -14.49
C THR A 321 -24.23 -4.80 -13.57
N TYR A 322 -23.04 -5.01 -14.12
CA TYR A 322 -21.83 -5.41 -13.40
C TYR A 322 -20.88 -4.22 -13.23
N ARG A 323 -20.24 -4.16 -12.05
CA ARG A 323 -19.23 -3.15 -11.68
C ARG A 323 -18.26 -3.73 -10.65
N LEU A 324 -17.20 -2.99 -10.33
CA LEU A 324 -16.40 -3.25 -9.15
C LEU A 324 -17.21 -3.02 -7.87
N PRO A 325 -16.95 -3.74 -6.77
CA PRO A 325 -17.56 -3.44 -5.48
C PRO A 325 -17.17 -2.02 -5.05
N THR A 326 -18.07 -1.32 -4.36
CA THR A 326 -17.59 -0.22 -3.52
C THR A 326 -16.77 -0.80 -2.38
N GLU A 327 -15.88 -0.02 -1.80
CA GLU A 327 -15.09 -0.46 -0.68
C GLU A 327 -15.96 -0.90 0.50
N ALA A 328 -17.04 -0.15 0.76
CA ALA A 328 -18.01 -0.50 1.77
C ALA A 328 -18.71 -1.84 1.49
N GLU A 329 -19.08 -2.09 0.24
CA GLU A 329 -19.64 -3.39 -0.18
C GLU A 329 -18.63 -4.52 0.02
N TRP A 330 -17.36 -4.29 -0.32
CA TRP A 330 -16.29 -5.27 -0.16
C TRP A 330 -16.07 -5.62 1.32
N GLU A 331 -15.94 -4.62 2.20
CA GLU A 331 -15.70 -4.88 3.63
C GLU A 331 -16.92 -5.52 4.31
N TYR A 332 -18.13 -5.09 3.94
CA TYR A 332 -19.37 -5.72 4.40
C TYR A 332 -19.42 -7.22 4.02
N ALA A 333 -19.12 -7.51 2.75
CA ALA A 333 -19.06 -8.86 2.22
C ALA A 333 -17.97 -9.69 2.91
N CYS A 334 -16.77 -9.12 3.11
CA CYS A 334 -15.64 -9.77 3.76
C CYS A 334 -16.00 -10.17 5.19
N ARG A 335 -16.50 -9.22 5.98
CA ARG A 335 -16.84 -9.42 7.39
C ARG A 335 -17.95 -10.43 7.60
N ALA A 336 -18.92 -10.52 6.69
CA ALA A 336 -20.04 -11.47 6.78
C ALA A 336 -20.73 -11.48 8.17
N GLY A 337 -20.88 -10.30 8.76
CA GLY A 337 -21.49 -10.11 10.09
C GLY A 337 -20.54 -10.13 11.29
N THR A 338 -19.24 -10.35 11.08
CA THR A 338 -18.22 -10.26 12.14
C THR A 338 -17.71 -8.84 12.32
N THR A 339 -17.22 -8.53 13.53
CA THR A 339 -16.52 -7.28 13.86
C THR A 339 -15.04 -7.52 14.21
N THR A 340 -14.57 -8.75 13.98
CA THR A 340 -13.23 -9.23 14.33
C THR A 340 -12.20 -8.71 13.33
N ARG A 341 -10.93 -8.89 13.68
CA ARG A 341 -9.76 -8.50 12.90
C ARG A 341 -9.71 -9.17 11.52
N TYR A 342 -10.03 -10.46 11.47
CA TYR A 342 -10.28 -11.22 10.26
C TYR A 342 -11.73 -11.73 10.28
N TYR A 343 -12.28 -12.10 9.12
CA TYR A 343 -13.66 -12.61 9.05
C TYR A 343 -13.86 -13.95 9.79
N PHE A 344 -12.78 -14.62 10.15
CA PHE A 344 -12.77 -15.89 10.87
C PHE A 344 -12.41 -15.75 12.36
N GLY A 345 -12.09 -14.55 12.84
CA GLY A 345 -11.71 -14.29 14.22
C GLY A 345 -10.53 -13.33 14.35
N ASP A 346 -9.96 -13.25 15.55
CA ASP A 346 -8.85 -12.34 15.87
C ASP A 346 -7.47 -12.99 15.83
N ASP A 347 -7.39 -14.33 15.78
CA ASP A 347 -6.14 -15.06 15.83
C ASP A 347 -5.50 -15.23 14.44
N ALA A 348 -4.45 -14.45 14.18
CA ALA A 348 -3.70 -14.52 12.92
C ALA A 348 -3.07 -15.89 12.65
N ASN A 349 -2.86 -16.75 13.67
CA ASN A 349 -2.32 -18.09 13.47
C ASN A 349 -3.29 -19.01 12.67
N GLN A 350 -4.57 -18.65 12.62
CA GLN A 350 -5.57 -19.37 11.83
C GLN A 350 -5.55 -18.99 10.35
N LEU A 351 -4.88 -17.90 9.96
CA LEU A 351 -4.91 -17.35 8.60
C LEU A 351 -4.56 -18.39 7.52
N GLY A 352 -3.67 -19.34 7.82
CA GLY A 352 -3.29 -20.41 6.90
C GLY A 352 -4.44 -21.29 6.39
N ASP A 353 -5.54 -21.38 7.14
CA ASP A 353 -6.75 -22.11 6.73
C ASP A 353 -7.65 -21.31 5.79
N TYR A 354 -7.48 -19.98 5.75
CA TYR A 354 -8.43 -19.02 5.18
C TYR A 354 -7.84 -18.20 4.02
N ALA A 355 -6.52 -18.10 3.92
CA ALA A 355 -5.84 -17.25 2.95
C ALA A 355 -4.58 -17.87 2.36
N TRP A 356 -4.24 -17.45 1.14
CA TRP A 356 -2.91 -17.58 0.57
C TRP A 356 -2.15 -16.26 0.78
N TYR A 357 -1.04 -16.30 1.50
CA TYR A 357 -0.26 -15.11 1.88
C TYR A 357 1.24 -15.46 1.86
N TYR A 358 2.12 -14.49 2.12
CA TYR A 358 3.58 -14.68 2.01
C TYR A 358 4.09 -15.97 2.67
N GLY A 359 3.57 -16.30 3.86
CA GLY A 359 4.01 -17.46 4.63
C GLY A 359 3.57 -18.83 4.09
N ASN A 360 2.64 -18.90 3.13
CA ASN A 360 2.11 -20.19 2.65
C ASN A 360 1.82 -20.27 1.13
N SER A 361 2.06 -19.19 0.37
CA SER A 361 1.69 -19.09 -1.05
C SER A 361 2.76 -19.64 -2.01
N GLN A 362 3.98 -19.86 -1.54
CA GLN A 362 5.12 -20.19 -2.40
C GLN A 362 5.34 -19.15 -3.52
N ASP A 363 5.20 -17.87 -3.18
CA ASP A 363 5.43 -16.72 -4.06
C ASP A 363 4.58 -16.73 -5.35
N THR A 364 3.32 -17.17 -5.26
CA THR A 364 2.41 -17.20 -6.42
C THR A 364 0.92 -17.22 -6.05
N THR A 365 0.07 -16.97 -7.04
CA THR A 365 -1.39 -17.12 -6.94
C THR A 365 -1.81 -18.58 -6.93
N HIS A 366 -2.92 -18.87 -6.26
CA HIS A 366 -3.50 -20.21 -6.17
C HIS A 366 -4.92 -20.23 -6.73
N PRO A 367 -5.44 -21.40 -7.13
CA PRO A 367 -6.82 -21.51 -7.59
C PRO A 367 -7.79 -21.00 -6.54
N VAL A 368 -8.79 -20.24 -6.98
CA VAL A 368 -9.80 -19.68 -6.10
C VAL A 368 -10.58 -20.78 -5.39
N GLY A 369 -11.03 -20.50 -4.17
CA GLY A 369 -11.88 -21.41 -3.42
C GLY A 369 -11.17 -22.59 -2.74
N GLN A 370 -9.83 -22.58 -2.67
CA GLN A 370 -9.07 -23.66 -2.02
C GLN A 370 -8.93 -23.50 -0.50
N LYS A 371 -9.19 -22.31 0.04
CA LYS A 371 -9.21 -22.02 1.47
C LYS A 371 -10.65 -21.99 2.01
N LYS A 372 -10.81 -21.94 3.34
CA LYS A 372 -12.15 -21.86 3.96
C LYS A 372 -12.83 -20.52 3.60
N PRO A 373 -14.14 -20.52 3.31
CA PRO A 373 -14.88 -19.29 3.06
C PRO A 373 -15.24 -18.57 4.37
N ASN A 374 -15.72 -17.34 4.25
CA ASN A 374 -16.41 -16.65 5.35
C ASN A 374 -17.84 -17.19 5.58
N ALA A 375 -18.55 -16.65 6.57
CA ALA A 375 -19.89 -17.10 6.97
C ALA A 375 -20.96 -16.98 5.86
N TRP A 376 -20.69 -16.22 4.80
CA TRP A 376 -21.57 -16.02 3.64
C TRP A 376 -21.14 -16.84 2.41
N GLY A 377 -20.14 -17.71 2.55
CA GLY A 377 -19.69 -18.58 1.46
C GLY A 377 -18.85 -17.85 0.41
N LEU A 378 -18.29 -16.68 0.75
CA LEU A 378 -17.32 -15.98 -0.07
C LEU A 378 -15.91 -16.46 0.25
N TYR A 379 -15.14 -16.70 -0.80
CA TYR A 379 -13.79 -17.23 -0.71
C TYR A 379 -12.76 -16.18 -1.08
N ASP A 380 -11.54 -16.37 -0.60
CA ASP A 380 -10.37 -15.55 -0.92
C ASP A 380 -10.62 -14.05 -0.62
N MET A 381 -11.46 -13.74 0.38
CA MET A 381 -11.65 -12.37 0.89
C MET A 381 -10.41 -11.89 1.68
N SER A 382 -9.47 -12.78 1.94
CA SER A 382 -8.17 -12.51 2.57
C SER A 382 -7.10 -13.25 1.77
N GLY A 383 -6.07 -12.55 1.30
CA GLY A 383 -4.95 -13.08 0.53
C GLY A 383 -5.28 -13.46 -0.91
N ASN A 384 -4.42 -14.29 -1.51
CA ASN A 384 -4.37 -14.67 -2.91
C ASN A 384 -4.04 -13.47 -3.82
N VAL A 385 -4.96 -12.52 -4.00
CA VAL A 385 -4.70 -11.27 -4.72
C VAL A 385 -5.36 -10.10 -4.00
N TRP A 386 -4.74 -8.94 -4.07
CA TRP A 386 -5.43 -7.67 -3.83
C TRP A 386 -6.62 -7.54 -4.78
N GLU A 387 -7.67 -6.86 -4.34
CA GLU A 387 -8.87 -6.68 -5.16
C GLU A 387 -9.26 -5.22 -5.31
N TRP A 388 -9.33 -4.77 -6.57
CA TRP A 388 -9.81 -3.45 -6.92
C TRP A 388 -11.24 -3.18 -6.43
N CYS A 389 -11.43 -2.00 -5.83
CA CYS A 389 -12.74 -1.41 -5.53
C CYS A 389 -13.00 -0.18 -6.42
N GLU A 390 -14.25 0.26 -6.47
CA GLU A 390 -14.68 1.41 -7.28
C GLU A 390 -14.16 2.76 -6.74
N ASP A 391 -13.91 2.82 -5.43
CA ASP A 391 -13.56 4.02 -4.68
C ASP A 391 -12.18 4.59 -5.01
N ASN A 392 -12.07 5.91 -4.93
CA ASN A 392 -10.78 6.59 -4.95
C ASN A 392 -10.15 6.58 -3.56
N TRP A 393 -8.81 6.66 -3.51
CA TRP A 393 -8.11 6.68 -2.23
C TRP A 393 -8.45 7.90 -1.36
N HIS A 394 -8.59 7.67 -0.05
CA HIS A 394 -8.71 8.71 0.98
C HIS A 394 -7.94 8.25 2.22
N ASP A 395 -7.16 9.15 2.82
CA ASP A 395 -6.24 8.85 3.94
C ASP A 395 -6.93 8.48 5.26
N ASN A 396 -8.26 8.51 5.32
CA ASN A 396 -9.11 8.16 6.45
C ASN A 396 -10.59 8.15 6.02
N TYR A 397 -11.48 7.78 6.94
CA TYR A 397 -12.93 7.75 6.76
C TYR A 397 -13.67 9.03 7.21
N ILE A 398 -12.96 10.14 7.48
CA ILE A 398 -13.62 11.41 7.82
C ILE A 398 -14.34 11.95 6.58
N GLY A 399 -15.67 11.92 6.61
CA GLY A 399 -16.50 12.34 5.48
C GLY A 399 -16.86 11.20 4.51
N ALA A 400 -16.52 9.95 4.85
CA ALA A 400 -16.88 8.79 4.05
C ALA A 400 -18.41 8.67 3.87
N PRO A 401 -18.89 8.23 2.68
CA PRO A 401 -20.29 7.90 2.47
C PRO A 401 -20.77 6.85 3.48
N LYS A 402 -22.00 7.03 3.98
CA LYS A 402 -22.61 6.12 4.96
C LYS A 402 -23.71 5.25 4.37
N ASP A 403 -23.93 5.35 3.06
CA ASP A 403 -24.99 4.67 2.31
C ASP A 403 -24.44 3.57 1.36
N GLY A 404 -23.18 3.19 1.56
CA GLY A 404 -22.50 2.14 0.80
C GLY A 404 -22.13 2.56 -0.63
N SER A 405 -22.35 3.82 -1.01
CA SER A 405 -21.90 4.35 -2.30
C SER A 405 -20.38 4.53 -2.35
N ALA A 406 -19.82 4.47 -3.56
CA ALA A 406 -18.39 4.67 -3.77
C ALA A 406 -17.98 6.11 -3.45
N TRP A 407 -16.84 6.28 -2.79
CA TRP A 407 -16.27 7.57 -2.45
C TRP A 407 -15.40 8.10 -3.59
N LEU A 408 -16.01 8.87 -4.48
CA LEU A 408 -15.39 9.33 -5.74
C LEU A 408 -14.93 10.80 -5.72
N THR A 409 -15.03 11.50 -4.59
CA THR A 409 -14.81 12.96 -4.53
C THR A 409 -13.35 13.38 -4.64
N ASN A 410 -12.41 12.46 -4.44
CA ASN A 410 -10.97 12.73 -4.54
C ASN A 410 -10.44 12.06 -5.80
N ASP A 411 -10.39 12.76 -6.93
CA ASP A 411 -9.82 12.19 -8.18
C ASP A 411 -8.29 12.20 -8.12
N ASN A 412 -7.76 11.28 -7.33
CA ASN A 412 -6.36 10.92 -7.36
C ASN A 412 -6.15 9.71 -8.30
N ASP A 413 -4.92 9.54 -8.76
CA ASP A 413 -4.55 8.44 -9.67
C ASP A 413 -4.56 7.06 -8.99
N CYS A 414 -4.97 6.97 -7.72
CA CYS A 414 -4.97 5.75 -6.92
C CYS A 414 -6.38 5.28 -6.54
N GLN A 415 -6.58 3.97 -6.64
CA GLN A 415 -7.86 3.34 -6.37
C GLN A 415 -7.70 2.40 -5.19
N ILE A 416 -8.79 2.20 -4.46
CA ILE A 416 -8.78 1.32 -3.31
C ILE A 416 -8.52 -0.13 -3.74
N MET A 417 -7.66 -0.80 -2.99
CA MET A 417 -7.52 -2.25 -2.99
C MET A 417 -7.79 -2.83 -1.60
N ARG A 418 -8.31 -4.05 -1.58
CA ARG A 418 -8.67 -4.75 -0.34
C ARG A 418 -8.18 -6.20 -0.34
N GLY A 419 -8.00 -6.77 0.86
CA GLY A 419 -7.86 -8.21 1.08
C GLY A 419 -6.46 -8.76 1.30
N GLY A 420 -5.39 -8.05 0.91
CA GLY A 420 -4.05 -8.61 0.90
C GLY A 420 -3.83 -9.57 -0.27
N SER A 421 -2.60 -10.00 -0.49
CA SER A 421 -2.26 -10.90 -1.60
C SER A 421 -1.35 -12.05 -1.15
N TRP A 422 -0.99 -12.91 -2.11
CA TRP A 422 -0.02 -13.99 -1.93
C TRP A 422 1.36 -13.51 -1.46
N SER A 423 1.73 -12.24 -1.68
CA SER A 423 3.07 -11.69 -1.43
C SER A 423 3.20 -10.96 -0.09
N PHE A 424 2.08 -10.68 0.60
CA PHE A 424 2.06 -9.85 1.81
C PHE A 424 1.89 -10.65 3.11
N ASN A 425 2.27 -10.00 4.21
CA ASN A 425 2.19 -10.56 5.56
C ASN A 425 0.75 -10.63 6.10
N PRO A 426 0.51 -11.42 7.16
CA PRO A 426 -0.82 -11.58 7.74
C PRO A 426 -1.57 -10.30 8.13
N SER A 427 -0.87 -9.22 8.49
CA SER A 427 -1.48 -7.93 8.89
C SER A 427 -2.23 -7.24 7.74
N TYR A 428 -1.83 -7.50 6.49
CA TYR A 428 -2.46 -6.94 5.28
C TYR A 428 -3.74 -7.69 4.89
N CYS A 429 -3.95 -8.88 5.45
CA CYS A 429 -5.10 -9.74 5.18
C CYS A 429 -6.31 -9.46 6.11
N ARG A 430 -6.20 -8.47 7.01
CA ARG A 430 -7.27 -8.11 7.96
C ARG A 430 -8.49 -7.59 7.21
N SER A 431 -9.69 -7.83 7.75
CA SER A 431 -10.94 -7.43 7.10
C SER A 431 -11.03 -5.92 6.88
N ALA A 432 -10.45 -5.13 7.80
CA ALA A 432 -10.43 -3.68 7.75
C ALA A 432 -9.26 -3.09 6.96
N TYR A 433 -8.21 -3.88 6.66
CA TYR A 433 -7.03 -3.34 5.98
C TYR A 433 -7.40 -2.87 4.58
N ARG A 434 -6.91 -1.70 4.23
CA ARG A 434 -7.09 -1.02 2.95
C ARG A 434 -5.75 -0.49 2.50
N ASP A 435 -5.53 -0.62 1.20
CA ASP A 435 -4.37 -0.05 0.52
C ASP A 435 -4.83 0.74 -0.70
N GLU A 436 -3.92 1.52 -1.24
CA GLU A 436 -4.08 2.13 -2.55
C GLU A 436 -3.06 1.61 -3.54
N PHE A 437 -3.45 1.64 -4.81
CA PHE A 437 -2.48 1.50 -5.87
C PHE A 437 -2.91 2.34 -7.07
N TYR A 438 -1.94 2.73 -7.88
CA TYR A 438 -2.22 3.43 -9.12
C TYR A 438 -3.08 2.59 -10.02
N ARG A 439 -3.83 3.21 -10.93
CA ARG A 439 -4.72 2.49 -11.88
C ARG A 439 -4.02 1.46 -12.78
N ASP A 440 -2.73 1.18 -12.62
CA ASP A 440 -1.92 0.19 -13.33
C ASP A 440 -2.12 -1.24 -12.81
N GLY A 441 -1.71 -2.24 -13.59
CA GLY A 441 -1.74 -3.64 -13.18
C GLY A 441 -0.46 -4.08 -12.46
N TYR A 442 -0.60 -5.00 -11.50
CA TYR A 442 0.52 -5.69 -10.85
C TYR A 442 0.20 -7.17 -10.65
N ASP A 443 1.22 -8.00 -10.44
CA ASP A 443 1.10 -9.46 -10.50
C ASP A 443 0.46 -10.11 -9.26
N ASP A 444 0.06 -9.29 -8.29
CA ASP A 444 -0.70 -9.71 -7.13
C ASP A 444 -2.01 -8.92 -6.96
N ILE A 445 -2.39 -8.13 -7.97
CA ILE A 445 -3.63 -7.35 -8.00
C ILE A 445 -4.59 -7.92 -9.03
N GLY A 446 -5.76 -8.35 -8.55
CA GLY A 446 -6.91 -8.77 -9.33
C GLY A 446 -8.15 -7.97 -8.93
N PHE A 447 -9.33 -8.58 -9.08
CA PHE A 447 -10.59 -7.99 -8.68
C PHE A 447 -11.70 -9.03 -8.57
N ARG A 448 -12.79 -8.67 -7.89
CA ARG A 448 -14.08 -9.34 -7.99
C ARG A 448 -15.14 -8.36 -8.47
N VAL A 449 -16.29 -8.89 -8.90
CA VAL A 449 -17.38 -8.07 -9.44
C VAL A 449 -18.60 -8.10 -8.54
N VAL A 450 -19.39 -7.04 -8.59
CA VAL A 450 -20.75 -6.99 -8.03
C VAL A 450 -21.77 -6.79 -9.14
N CYS A 451 -22.99 -7.27 -8.90
CA CYS A 451 -24.15 -7.04 -9.73
C CYS A 451 -25.21 -6.31 -8.91
N GLY A 452 -25.62 -5.14 -9.38
CA GLY A 452 -26.73 -4.40 -8.78
C GLY A 452 -28.06 -5.04 -9.15
N VAL A 453 -29.01 -5.09 -8.21
CA VAL A 453 -30.43 -5.20 -8.56
C VAL A 453 -30.83 -3.82 -9.08
N GLY A 454 -31.24 -3.72 -10.35
CA GLY A 454 -31.46 -2.43 -11.02
C GLY A 454 -32.25 -1.46 -10.14
N ARG A 455 -31.71 -0.25 -9.95
CA ARG A 455 -32.45 0.87 -9.35
C ARG A 455 -33.73 1.02 -10.15
N THR A 456 -34.88 0.80 -9.53
CA THR A 456 -36.13 1.34 -10.06
C THR A 456 -35.98 2.85 -9.95
N LEU A 457 -36.01 3.50 -11.12
CA LEU A 457 -35.80 4.95 -11.32
C LEU A 457 -36.72 5.80 -10.45
#